data_AF-A0A960V1S3-F1
#
_entry.id   AF-A0A960V1S3-F1
#
_cell.length_a   1.000
_cell.length_b   1.000
_cell.length_c   1.000
_cell.angle_alpha   90.00
_cell.angle_beta   90.00
_cell.angle_gamma   90.00
#
_symmetry.space_group_name_H-M   'P 1'
#
loop_
_entity.id
_entity.type
_entity.pdbx_description
1 polymer ?
#
loop_
_entity_poly.entity_id
_entity_poly.type
_entity_poly.pdbx_seq_one_letter_code
_entity_poly.pdbx_strand_id
1 'polypeptide(L)'
;MSGRLVTGSRKSALARLQAYHVVAAIQKRHPGLRNEFYFRESVGDADQKTPLWQMDGQGVFTAELTADLEAGSCDLVVHSHKDLETATRKKTEVWSALPRADARDLILFKRSWLETGSKDKLTIYTSSPRRQYNLLSLLPRVLPKSKRPQSLDFAVIRGNIQTRLRKFMESEGNALIMAKAALDRILATDFKESADAEFVQIRAAIQTVLQDCEFMVLPLSANPCAPAQGAFACEFRTDDARVREMVEDINHRITEDSVWRERQILAQYGGGCHQKIGVAHIPLGGRSVTFVRGETDGGEKLDQAIIDTDTADSYVTKTEKASNWPPADWQMPDSMSMLWEIDHDQGRAFYDDRDNSVTRETWIATAHLQAWFNAAEADEWITATADSMGWAHVPDLSLLAV
;
A
#
# COMPACT_ATOMS: atom_id res chain seq x y z
N MET A 1 3.34 10.84 -31.09
CA MET A 1 2.22 11.70 -31.52
C MET A 1 2.41 13.12 -30.99
N SER A 2 2.20 14.15 -31.82
CA SER A 2 1.99 15.53 -31.35
C SER A 2 0.49 15.70 -31.09
N GLY A 3 0.11 16.10 -29.89
CA GLY A 3 -1.29 16.18 -29.50
C GLY A 3 -1.49 16.79 -28.12
N ARG A 4 -2.74 17.08 -27.79
CA ARG A 4 -3.16 17.46 -26.44
C ARG A 4 -3.76 16.23 -25.75
N LEU A 5 -3.47 16.06 -24.47
CA LEU A 5 -4.13 15.10 -23.59
C LEU A 5 -4.72 15.88 -22.42
N VAL A 6 -5.99 15.68 -22.11
CA VAL A 6 -6.60 16.22 -20.88
C VAL A 6 -6.71 15.10 -19.85
N THR A 7 -5.91 15.17 -18.79
CA THR A 7 -5.87 14.16 -17.74
C THR A 7 -6.64 14.62 -16.50
N GLY A 8 -7.73 13.91 -16.21
CA GLY A 8 -8.54 14.04 -15.02
C GLY A 8 -7.92 13.34 -13.80
N SER A 9 -8.08 13.91 -12.61
CA SER A 9 -7.83 13.22 -11.34
C SER A 9 -8.55 13.94 -10.19
N ARG A 10 -8.57 13.33 -9.01
CA ARG A 10 -9.06 14.01 -7.80
C ARG A 10 -8.12 15.16 -7.41
N LYS A 11 -8.69 16.19 -6.78
CA LYS A 11 -7.97 17.39 -6.34
C LYS A 11 -7.01 17.15 -5.17
N SER A 12 -7.15 16.04 -4.44
CA SER A 12 -6.27 15.73 -3.30
C SER A 12 -4.80 15.62 -3.70
N ALA A 13 -3.88 16.05 -2.83
CA ALA A 13 -2.44 16.04 -3.10
C ALA A 13 -1.94 14.70 -3.65
N LEU A 14 -2.28 13.57 -2.99
CA LEU A 14 -1.88 12.24 -3.47
C LEU A 14 -2.42 11.94 -4.87
N ALA A 15 -3.67 12.27 -5.16
CA ALA A 15 -4.26 11.99 -6.48
C ALA A 15 -3.63 12.83 -7.60
N ARG A 16 -3.23 14.07 -7.30
CA ARG A 16 -2.45 14.90 -8.24
C ARG A 16 -1.07 14.30 -8.49
N LEU A 17 -0.37 13.85 -7.44
CA LEU A 17 0.91 13.16 -7.58
C LEU A 17 0.79 11.92 -8.46
N GLN A 18 -0.27 11.14 -8.28
CA GLN A 18 -0.52 9.96 -9.10
C GLN A 18 -0.72 10.33 -10.58
N ALA A 19 -1.48 11.38 -10.85
CA ALA A 19 -1.65 11.91 -12.21
C ALA A 19 -0.33 12.39 -12.83
N TYR A 20 0.51 13.08 -12.05
CA TYR A 20 1.84 13.53 -12.49
C TYR A 20 2.74 12.36 -12.85
N HIS A 21 2.79 11.31 -12.02
CA HIS A 21 3.60 10.10 -12.30
C HIS A 21 3.18 9.41 -13.60
N VAL A 22 1.87 9.20 -13.79
CA VAL A 22 1.35 8.57 -15.01
C VAL A 22 1.65 9.43 -16.23
N VAL A 23 1.34 10.73 -16.18
CA VAL A 23 1.56 11.63 -17.33
C VAL A 23 3.04 11.76 -17.67
N ALA A 24 3.94 11.84 -16.67
CA ALA A 24 5.38 11.89 -16.92
C ALA A 24 5.87 10.64 -17.67
N ALA A 25 5.35 9.45 -17.33
CA ALA A 25 5.66 8.22 -18.04
C ALA A 25 5.11 8.22 -19.48
N ILE A 26 3.88 8.69 -19.69
CA ILE A 26 3.29 8.86 -21.03
C ILE A 26 4.15 9.82 -21.86
N GLN A 27 4.52 10.98 -21.32
CA GLN A 27 5.33 11.98 -22.03
C GLN A 27 6.75 11.47 -22.35
N LYS A 28 7.32 10.58 -21.54
CA LYS A 28 8.59 9.92 -21.85
C LYS A 28 8.49 9.04 -23.09
N ARG A 29 7.35 8.36 -23.29
CA ARG A 29 7.05 7.55 -24.50
C ARG A 29 6.57 8.40 -25.68
N HIS A 30 5.96 9.55 -25.39
CA HIS A 30 5.46 10.49 -26.40
C HIS A 30 5.97 11.93 -26.16
N PRO A 31 7.25 12.24 -26.50
CA PRO A 31 7.89 13.52 -26.15
C PRO A 31 7.23 14.79 -26.71
N GLY A 32 6.36 14.66 -27.72
CA GLY A 32 5.60 15.77 -28.31
C GLY A 32 4.21 15.99 -27.71
N LEU A 33 3.81 15.20 -26.72
CA LEU A 33 2.48 15.27 -26.10
C LEU A 33 2.43 16.39 -25.07
N ARG A 34 1.46 17.31 -25.24
CA ARG A 34 1.14 18.32 -24.23
C ARG A 34 0.00 17.81 -23.37
N ASN A 35 0.20 17.79 -22.06
CA ASN A 35 -0.85 17.42 -21.12
C ASN A 35 -1.43 18.66 -20.43
N GLU A 36 -2.73 18.64 -20.19
CA GLU A 36 -3.44 19.55 -19.30
C GLU A 36 -4.11 18.75 -18.19
N PHE A 37 -3.99 19.23 -16.95
CA PHE A 37 -4.62 18.57 -15.81
C PHE A 37 -5.97 19.18 -15.49
N TYR A 38 -6.94 18.31 -15.26
CA TYR A 38 -8.27 18.65 -14.80
C TYR A 38 -8.49 17.99 -13.42
N PHE A 39 -8.51 18.81 -12.36
CA PHE A 39 -8.65 18.32 -11.00
C PHE A 39 -10.02 18.62 -10.42
N ARG A 40 -10.70 17.57 -9.92
CA ARG A 40 -12.06 17.65 -9.38
C ARG A 40 -12.13 17.23 -7.93
N GLU A 41 -12.99 17.87 -7.15
CA GLU A 41 -13.35 17.44 -5.79
C GLU A 41 -14.49 16.43 -5.87
N SER A 42 -14.37 15.30 -5.17
CA SER A 42 -15.41 14.25 -5.17
C SER A 42 -16.34 14.35 -3.96
N VAL A 43 -17.54 13.74 -4.02
CA VAL A 43 -18.45 13.63 -2.86
C VAL A 43 -17.74 13.04 -1.64
N GLY A 44 -16.92 12.00 -1.85
CA GLY A 44 -16.12 11.39 -0.77
C GLY A 44 -15.01 12.28 -0.19
N ASP A 45 -14.60 13.32 -0.91
CA ASP A 45 -13.68 14.35 -0.40
C ASP A 45 -14.42 15.38 0.47
N ALA A 46 -15.65 15.73 0.09
CA ALA A 46 -16.50 16.69 0.80
C ALA A 46 -17.04 16.13 2.13
N ASP A 47 -17.47 14.86 2.16
CA ASP A 47 -17.94 14.21 3.39
C ASP A 47 -16.79 13.54 4.17
N GLN A 48 -16.31 14.25 5.19
CA GLN A 48 -15.27 13.78 6.11
C GLN A 48 -15.80 13.21 7.43
N LYS A 49 -17.11 13.00 7.57
CA LYS A 49 -17.74 12.51 8.81
C LYS A 49 -18.20 11.06 8.66
N THR A 50 -18.83 10.73 7.54
CA THR A 50 -19.42 9.40 7.32
C THR A 50 -18.33 8.37 6.98
N PRO A 51 -18.26 7.20 7.65
CA PRO A 51 -17.40 6.09 7.22
C PRO A 51 -17.71 5.65 5.79
N LEU A 52 -16.68 5.35 4.97
CA LEU A 52 -16.87 5.01 3.54
C LEU A 52 -17.85 3.87 3.29
N TRP A 53 -17.81 2.86 4.13
CA TRP A 53 -18.66 1.69 4.03
C TRP A 53 -20.12 1.95 4.41
N GLN A 54 -20.42 3.13 4.95
CA GLN A 54 -21.78 3.59 5.29
C GLN A 54 -22.30 4.66 4.32
N MET A 55 -21.49 5.11 3.35
CA MET A 55 -21.94 6.09 2.37
C MET A 55 -22.78 5.37 1.30
N ASP A 56 -24.05 5.75 1.17
CA ASP A 56 -24.92 5.25 0.12
C ASP A 56 -24.44 5.74 -1.26
N GLY A 57 -24.17 4.80 -2.18
CA GLY A 57 -23.83 5.09 -3.58
C GLY A 57 -22.60 4.33 -4.08
N GLN A 58 -22.74 3.74 -5.27
CA GLN A 58 -21.61 3.21 -6.05
C GLN A 58 -20.73 4.37 -6.53
N GLY A 59 -19.41 4.25 -6.38
CA GLY A 59 -18.43 5.14 -7.00
C GLY A 59 -18.22 6.49 -6.30
N VAL A 60 -18.31 6.55 -4.96
CA VAL A 60 -18.20 7.78 -4.14
C VAL A 60 -16.98 8.68 -4.49
N PHE A 61 -15.90 8.10 -5.03
CA PHE A 61 -14.70 8.83 -5.46
C PHE A 61 -14.52 8.95 -6.98
N THR A 62 -15.27 8.18 -7.78
CA THR A 62 -14.91 7.92 -9.19
C THR A 62 -16.04 8.24 -10.16
N ALA A 63 -17.31 8.15 -9.74
CA ALA A 63 -18.47 8.30 -10.64
C ALA A 63 -18.48 9.63 -11.40
N GLU A 64 -18.13 10.74 -10.74
CA GLU A 64 -18.08 12.05 -11.38
C GLU A 64 -16.97 12.17 -12.43
N LEU A 65 -15.80 11.57 -12.15
CA LEU A 65 -14.68 11.58 -13.09
C LEU A 65 -14.96 10.67 -14.30
N THR A 66 -15.61 9.53 -14.07
CA THR A 66 -16.10 8.67 -15.16
C THR A 66 -17.12 9.41 -16.03
N ALA A 67 -18.04 10.17 -15.42
CA ALA A 67 -19.00 10.99 -16.16
C ALA A 67 -18.30 12.09 -17.00
N ASP A 68 -17.26 12.73 -16.45
CA ASP A 68 -16.45 13.73 -17.18
C ASP A 68 -15.72 13.12 -18.37
N LEU A 69 -15.23 11.89 -18.23
CA LEU A 69 -14.59 11.13 -19.31
C LEU A 69 -15.60 10.75 -20.41
N GLU A 70 -16.80 10.29 -20.04
CA GLU A 70 -17.89 9.98 -20.96
C GLU A 70 -18.40 11.24 -21.70
N ALA A 71 -18.40 12.39 -21.03
CA ALA A 71 -18.80 13.68 -21.60
C ALA A 71 -17.71 14.33 -22.48
N GLY A 72 -16.51 13.74 -22.55
CA GLY A 72 -15.38 14.31 -23.30
C GLY A 72 -14.73 15.52 -22.63
N SER A 73 -14.98 15.75 -21.34
CA SER A 73 -14.33 16.82 -20.57
C SER A 73 -12.87 16.49 -20.23
N CYS A 74 -12.52 15.21 -20.19
CA CYS A 74 -11.16 14.72 -20.14
C CYS A 74 -10.98 13.53 -21.10
N ASP A 75 -9.74 13.18 -21.39
CA ASP A 75 -9.36 12.06 -22.27
C ASP A 75 -8.94 10.82 -21.49
N LEU A 76 -8.36 11.04 -20.31
CA LEU A 76 -7.80 10.04 -19.42
C LEU A 76 -8.14 10.44 -17.99
N VAL A 77 -8.43 9.49 -17.10
CA VAL A 77 -8.51 9.72 -15.67
C VAL A 77 -7.54 8.81 -14.93
N VAL A 78 -6.80 9.36 -13.98
CA VAL A 78 -5.88 8.60 -13.12
C VAL A 78 -6.49 8.39 -11.75
N HIS A 79 -6.50 7.14 -11.28
CA HIS A 79 -7.02 6.75 -9.97
C HIS A 79 -5.99 5.92 -9.18
N SER A 80 -6.25 5.82 -7.87
CA SER A 80 -5.78 4.66 -7.09
C SER A 80 -6.65 3.46 -7.45
N HIS A 81 -6.06 2.37 -7.94
CA HIS A 81 -6.84 1.27 -8.50
C HIS A 81 -7.79 0.61 -7.49
N LYS A 82 -7.40 0.54 -6.22
CA LYS A 82 -8.25 0.01 -5.15
C LYS A 82 -9.54 0.80 -4.89
N ASP A 83 -9.61 2.05 -5.35
CA ASP A 83 -10.80 2.90 -5.17
C ASP A 83 -11.84 2.65 -6.28
N LEU A 84 -11.48 1.90 -7.33
CA LEU A 84 -12.37 1.58 -8.44
C LEU A 84 -13.21 0.33 -8.17
N GLU A 85 -14.46 0.40 -8.58
CA GLU A 85 -15.44 -0.70 -8.47
C GLU A 85 -15.13 -1.85 -9.41
N THR A 86 -15.47 -3.06 -8.99
CA THR A 86 -15.30 -4.31 -9.76
C THR A 86 -16.37 -4.50 -10.84
N ALA A 87 -17.40 -3.66 -10.89
CA ALA A 87 -18.47 -3.74 -11.87
C ALA A 87 -17.99 -3.55 -13.32
N THR A 88 -18.68 -4.19 -14.26
CA THR A 88 -18.41 -4.06 -15.69
C THR A 88 -18.72 -2.65 -16.18
N ARG A 89 -17.83 -2.08 -17.01
CA ARG A 89 -17.98 -0.76 -17.64
C ARG A 89 -18.35 -0.94 -19.11
N LYS A 90 -19.24 -0.10 -19.63
CA LYS A 90 -19.72 -0.19 -21.03
C LYS A 90 -19.01 0.78 -21.99
N LYS A 91 -18.64 1.97 -21.50
CA LYS A 91 -18.06 3.05 -22.32
C LYS A 91 -16.61 3.37 -21.97
N THR A 92 -16.11 2.82 -20.88
CA THR A 92 -14.76 3.07 -20.37
C THR A 92 -14.04 1.77 -20.12
N GLU A 93 -12.73 1.81 -20.29
CA GLU A 93 -11.79 0.76 -19.91
C GLU A 93 -10.90 1.28 -18.79
N VAL A 94 -10.47 0.37 -17.91
CA VAL A 94 -9.54 0.67 -16.82
C VAL A 94 -8.38 -0.30 -16.94
N TRP A 95 -7.19 0.23 -17.20
CA TRP A 95 -5.96 -0.55 -17.20
C TRP A 95 -5.04 -0.05 -16.09
N SER A 96 -4.30 -0.96 -15.47
CA SER A 96 -3.19 -0.60 -14.59
C SER A 96 -2.09 0.10 -15.37
N ALA A 97 -1.34 0.94 -14.68
CA ALA A 97 -0.21 1.67 -15.24
C ALA A 97 0.98 1.60 -14.30
N LEU A 98 2.18 1.51 -14.88
CA LEU A 98 3.47 1.51 -14.17
C LEU A 98 3.64 0.31 -13.20
N PRO A 99 4.88 0.04 -12.75
CA PRO A 99 5.11 -0.92 -11.68
C PRO A 99 4.33 -0.54 -10.40
N ARG A 100 3.74 -1.56 -9.76
CA ARG A 100 3.00 -1.42 -8.49
C ARG A 100 3.94 -0.96 -7.37
N ALA A 101 3.50 0.03 -6.59
CA ALA A 101 4.15 0.38 -5.33
C ALA A 101 3.89 -0.69 -4.25
N ASP A 102 4.58 -0.59 -3.11
CA ASP A 102 4.41 -1.54 -2.01
C ASP A 102 2.95 -1.64 -1.54
N ALA A 103 2.37 -2.84 -1.68
CA ALA A 103 0.96 -3.08 -1.40
C ALA A 103 0.65 -3.14 0.11
N ARG A 104 1.66 -3.24 0.98
CA ARG A 104 1.48 -3.42 2.42
C ARG A 104 0.82 -2.23 3.10
N ASP A 105 0.15 -2.53 4.21
CA ASP A 105 -0.24 -1.48 5.14
C ASP A 105 0.92 -1.22 6.11
N LEU A 106 1.03 0.03 6.55
CA LEU A 106 1.90 0.50 7.60
C LEU A 106 1.03 1.00 8.76
N ILE A 107 1.38 0.60 9.98
CA ILE A 107 0.78 1.11 11.21
C ILE A 107 1.79 1.98 11.96
N LEU A 108 1.35 3.17 12.34
CA LEU A 108 2.07 4.13 13.18
C LEU A 108 1.58 3.99 14.61
N PHE A 109 2.48 4.02 15.58
CA PHE A 109 2.21 4.05 17.01
C PHE A 109 2.84 5.30 17.60
N LYS A 110 2.10 6.07 18.40
CA LYS A 110 2.69 7.20 19.12
C LYS A 110 3.79 6.71 20.06
N ARG A 111 4.98 7.31 20.02
CA ARG A 111 6.09 7.00 20.93
C ARG A 111 5.67 7.15 22.39
N SER A 112 4.90 8.20 22.70
CA SER A 112 4.37 8.43 24.06
C SER A 112 3.56 7.26 24.62
N TRP A 113 2.76 6.59 23.76
CA TRP A 113 2.01 5.39 24.16
C TRP A 113 2.93 4.19 24.37
N LEU A 114 3.92 3.98 23.50
CA LEU A 114 4.87 2.87 23.68
C LEU A 114 5.69 3.01 24.96
N GLU A 115 6.01 4.23 25.38
CA GLU A 115 6.82 4.48 26.57
C GLU A 115 6.03 4.37 27.87
N THR A 116 4.85 5.00 27.92
CA THR A 116 4.11 5.21 29.18
C THR A 116 2.63 4.87 29.09
N GLY A 117 2.14 4.46 27.92
CA GLY A 117 0.74 4.19 27.66
C GLY A 117 0.19 3.01 28.46
N SER A 118 -1.09 3.09 28.84
CA SER A 118 -1.79 1.95 29.42
C SER A 118 -1.82 0.79 28.44
N LYS A 119 -1.64 -0.42 29.00
CA LYS A 119 -1.76 -1.70 28.28
C LYS A 119 -3.17 -2.28 28.37
N ASP A 120 -4.12 -1.58 28.97
CA ASP A 120 -5.51 -2.07 29.06
C ASP A 120 -6.16 -2.06 27.68
N LYS A 121 -5.87 -1.03 26.88
CA LYS A 121 -6.43 -0.87 25.53
C LYS A 121 -5.45 -0.18 24.58
N LEU A 122 -5.49 -0.59 23.32
CA LEU A 122 -4.86 0.11 22.20
C LEU A 122 -5.96 0.58 21.24
N THR A 123 -6.15 1.90 21.14
CA THR A 123 -7.10 2.50 20.19
C THR A 123 -6.40 2.79 18.86
N ILE A 124 -6.90 2.16 17.79
CA ILE A 124 -6.33 2.20 16.44
C ILE A 124 -7.29 2.93 15.50
N TYR A 125 -6.78 3.94 14.80
CA TYR A 125 -7.55 4.67 13.81
C TYR A 125 -7.57 3.96 12.45
N THR A 126 -8.76 3.58 12.01
CA THR A 126 -9.02 3.07 10.66
C THR A 126 -10.50 3.08 10.34
N SER A 127 -10.83 3.41 9.10
CA SER A 127 -12.19 3.30 8.55
C SER A 127 -12.37 2.05 7.67
N SER A 128 -11.39 1.12 7.66
CA SER A 128 -11.40 -0.08 6.83
C SER A 128 -11.74 -1.32 7.67
N PRO A 129 -12.89 -1.98 7.42
CA PRO A 129 -13.25 -3.22 8.11
C PRO A 129 -12.22 -4.34 7.94
N ARG A 130 -11.62 -4.47 6.74
CA ARG A 130 -10.50 -5.39 6.47
C ARG A 130 -9.35 -5.21 7.45
N ARG A 131 -8.90 -3.97 7.65
CA ARG A 131 -7.79 -3.67 8.57
C ARG A 131 -8.17 -4.01 10.00
N GLN A 132 -9.38 -3.65 10.43
CA GLN A 132 -9.86 -3.98 11.77
C GLN A 132 -9.82 -5.49 12.00
N TYR A 133 -10.41 -6.26 11.08
CA TYR A 133 -10.45 -7.71 11.16
C TYR A 133 -9.05 -8.35 11.22
N ASN A 134 -8.15 -7.97 10.31
CA ASN A 134 -6.81 -8.56 10.28
C ASN A 134 -5.98 -8.20 11.52
N LEU A 135 -6.07 -6.95 11.99
CA LEU A 135 -5.30 -6.47 13.14
C LEU A 135 -5.68 -7.17 14.45
N LEU A 136 -6.94 -7.59 14.60
CA LEU A 136 -7.42 -8.31 15.80
C LEU A 136 -6.57 -9.56 16.10
N SER A 137 -6.20 -10.31 15.06
CA SER A 137 -5.37 -11.52 15.21
C SER A 137 -3.87 -11.25 15.12
N LEU A 138 -3.47 -10.21 14.40
CA LEU A 138 -2.07 -9.95 14.09
C LEU A 138 -1.34 -9.23 15.22
N LEU A 139 -1.86 -8.09 15.69
CA LEU A 139 -1.14 -7.24 16.66
C LEU A 139 -0.76 -7.95 17.97
N PRO A 140 -1.60 -8.82 18.55
CA PRO A 140 -1.22 -9.57 19.75
C PRO A 140 -0.03 -10.52 19.53
N ARG A 141 0.34 -10.83 18.28
CA ARG A 141 1.44 -11.73 17.94
C ARG A 141 2.71 -10.99 17.50
N VAL A 142 2.59 -9.79 16.94
CA VAL A 142 3.72 -9.02 16.38
C VAL A 142 4.24 -7.92 17.30
N LEU A 143 3.45 -7.47 18.27
CA LEU A 143 3.91 -6.51 19.26
C LEU A 143 4.79 -7.20 20.32
N PRO A 144 5.86 -6.53 20.79
CA PRO A 144 6.65 -7.00 21.93
C PRO A 144 5.74 -7.41 23.08
N LYS A 145 6.01 -8.55 23.70
CA LYS A 145 5.18 -9.16 24.75
C LYS A 145 4.79 -8.17 25.85
N SER A 146 5.75 -7.41 26.34
CA SER A 146 5.60 -6.36 27.33
C SER A 146 4.79 -5.16 26.85
N LYS A 147 4.56 -4.99 25.54
CA LYS A 147 3.79 -3.89 24.95
C LYS A 147 2.40 -4.31 24.46
N ARG A 148 2.02 -5.58 24.63
CA ARG A 148 0.73 -6.09 24.15
C ARG A 148 -0.43 -5.50 24.98
N PRO A 149 -1.45 -4.94 24.32
CA PRO A 149 -2.65 -4.47 25.00
C PRO A 149 -3.58 -5.65 25.35
N GLN A 150 -4.39 -5.52 26.40
CA GLN A 150 -5.43 -6.50 26.74
C GLN A 150 -6.60 -6.47 25.75
N SER A 151 -6.87 -5.31 25.15
CA SER A 151 -7.95 -5.12 24.19
C SER A 151 -7.54 -4.19 23.03
N LEU A 152 -8.15 -4.40 21.87
CA LEU A 152 -7.98 -3.59 20.67
C LEU A 152 -9.28 -2.88 20.35
N ASP A 153 -9.25 -1.55 20.38
CA ASP A 153 -10.37 -0.70 20.01
C ASP A 153 -10.10 -0.04 18.67
N PHE A 154 -11.15 0.16 17.87
CA PHE A 154 -11.03 0.82 16.57
C PHE A 154 -11.85 2.09 16.53
N ALA A 155 -11.21 3.18 16.12
CA ALA A 155 -11.83 4.47 15.93
C ALA A 155 -11.81 4.87 14.45
N VAL A 156 -12.89 5.51 14.00
CA VAL A 156 -13.02 5.97 12.62
C VAL A 156 -12.11 7.18 12.38
N ILE A 157 -11.44 7.22 11.23
CA ILE A 157 -10.71 8.40 10.77
C ILE A 157 -10.90 8.64 9.28
N ARG A 158 -11.16 9.90 8.91
CA ARG A 158 -11.55 10.33 7.56
C ARG A 158 -10.80 11.59 7.15
N GLY A 159 -10.73 11.80 5.84
CA GLY A 159 -9.96 12.86 5.18
C GLY A 159 -8.81 12.32 4.33
N ASN A 160 -8.05 13.22 3.70
CA ASN A 160 -6.78 12.90 3.04
C ASN A 160 -5.68 12.53 4.06
N ILE A 161 -4.50 12.14 3.59
CA ILE A 161 -3.40 11.66 4.43
C ILE A 161 -3.00 12.68 5.49
N GLN A 162 -2.81 13.94 5.09
CA GLN A 162 -2.39 15.02 5.97
C GLN A 162 -3.42 15.26 7.08
N THR A 163 -4.70 15.26 6.72
CA THR A 163 -5.80 15.44 7.67
C THR A 163 -5.90 14.29 8.64
N ARG A 164 -5.68 13.05 8.18
CA ARG A 164 -5.67 11.86 9.05
C ARG A 164 -4.49 11.88 10.02
N LEU A 165 -3.29 12.21 9.55
CA LEU A 165 -2.09 12.28 10.41
C LEU A 165 -2.24 13.38 11.48
N ARG A 166 -2.72 14.57 11.09
CA ARG A 166 -3.01 15.64 12.05
C ARG A 166 -4.04 15.22 13.10
N LYS A 167 -5.21 14.73 12.67
CA LYS A 167 -6.27 14.24 13.57
C LYS A 167 -5.76 13.13 14.50
N PHE A 168 -4.91 12.25 13.99
CA PHE A 168 -4.29 11.20 14.80
C PHE A 168 -3.41 11.79 15.90
N MET A 169 -2.49 12.70 15.56
CA MET A 169 -1.60 13.33 16.54
C MET A 169 -2.34 14.15 17.59
N GLU A 170 -3.39 14.88 17.19
CA GLU A 170 -4.24 15.69 18.06
C GLU A 170 -5.19 14.88 18.96
N SER A 171 -5.36 13.58 18.71
CA SER A 171 -6.32 12.75 19.43
C SER A 171 -5.72 11.92 20.56
N GLU A 172 -6.57 11.37 21.42
CA GLU A 172 -6.19 10.43 22.49
C GLU A 172 -5.86 9.01 21.99
N GLY A 173 -6.08 8.73 20.70
CA GLY A 173 -5.81 7.39 20.15
C GLY A 173 -4.32 7.13 19.96
N ASN A 174 -3.96 5.85 19.91
CA ASN A 174 -2.59 5.39 20.11
C ASN A 174 -1.89 5.00 18.80
N ALA A 175 -2.66 4.53 17.82
CA ALA A 175 -2.12 4.10 16.55
C ALA A 175 -2.97 4.52 15.34
N LEU A 176 -2.36 4.60 14.16
CA LEU A 176 -3.00 4.88 12.87
C LEU A 176 -2.48 3.91 11.81
N ILE A 177 -3.39 3.24 11.10
CA ILE A 177 -3.01 2.34 9.99
C ILE A 177 -3.38 2.93 8.63
N MET A 178 -2.43 2.89 7.69
CA MET A 178 -2.57 3.38 6.33
C MET A 178 -1.81 2.54 5.30
N ALA A 179 -1.97 2.85 4.02
CA ALA A 179 -1.25 2.13 2.97
C ALA A 179 0.16 2.70 2.86
N LYS A 180 1.19 1.86 2.85
CA LYS A 180 2.59 2.29 2.75
C LYS A 180 2.84 3.08 1.46
N ALA A 181 2.39 2.56 0.31
CA ALA A 181 2.46 3.25 -0.99
C ALA A 181 1.90 4.68 -0.99
N ALA A 182 0.99 5.01 -0.08
CA ALA A 182 0.40 6.34 -0.01
C ALA A 182 1.32 7.34 0.69
N LEU A 183 2.10 6.90 1.69
CA LEU A 183 3.16 7.69 2.32
C LEU A 183 4.37 7.80 1.38
N ASP A 184 4.83 6.67 0.83
CA ASP A 184 5.98 6.63 -0.07
C ASP A 184 5.85 7.65 -1.21
N ARG A 185 4.69 7.66 -1.89
CA ARG A 185 4.43 8.60 -3.00
C ARG A 185 4.49 10.07 -2.59
N ILE A 186 4.07 10.41 -1.38
CA ILE A 186 4.10 11.80 -0.92
C ILE A 186 5.53 12.18 -0.49
N LEU A 187 6.25 11.26 0.16
CA LEU A 187 7.60 11.47 0.67
C LEU A 187 8.65 11.48 -0.44
N ALA A 188 8.37 10.83 -1.58
CA ALA A 188 9.24 10.83 -2.75
C ALA A 188 9.53 12.25 -3.28
N THR A 189 10.73 12.42 -3.82
CA THR A 189 11.27 13.68 -4.37
C THR A 189 11.77 13.53 -5.82
N ASP A 190 11.43 12.41 -6.46
CA ASP A 190 11.91 11.99 -7.78
C ASP A 190 11.07 12.51 -8.95
N PHE A 191 10.08 13.35 -8.69
CA PHE A 191 9.24 14.00 -9.70
C PHE A 191 9.34 15.53 -9.60
N LYS A 192 9.17 16.22 -10.72
CA LYS A 192 9.42 17.66 -10.85
C LYS A 192 8.55 18.49 -9.90
N GLU A 193 7.27 18.16 -9.82
CA GLU A 193 6.28 18.86 -8.98
C GLU A 193 6.55 18.63 -7.48
N SER A 194 7.44 17.70 -7.10
CA SER A 194 7.77 17.45 -5.70
C SER A 194 8.44 18.67 -5.06
N ALA A 195 9.05 19.53 -5.87
CA ALA A 195 9.67 20.78 -5.46
C ALA A 195 8.65 21.92 -5.22
N ASP A 196 7.38 21.75 -5.61
CA ASP A 196 6.36 22.77 -5.34
C ASP A 196 6.19 22.95 -3.82
N ALA A 197 6.00 24.21 -3.40
CA ALA A 197 5.94 24.59 -2.00
C ALA A 197 4.89 23.79 -1.20
N GLU A 198 3.75 23.45 -1.81
CA GLU A 198 2.72 22.63 -1.18
C GLU A 198 3.25 21.23 -0.81
N PHE A 199 3.93 20.53 -1.72
CA PHE A 199 4.43 19.18 -1.44
C PHE A 199 5.61 19.20 -0.47
N VAL A 200 6.47 20.22 -0.53
CA VAL A 200 7.51 20.43 0.48
C VAL A 200 6.91 20.56 1.89
N GLN A 201 5.88 21.39 2.04
CA GLN A 201 5.19 21.58 3.33
C GLN A 201 4.50 20.31 3.81
N ILE A 202 3.81 19.60 2.90
CA ILE A 202 3.15 18.34 3.20
C ILE A 202 4.19 17.31 3.69
N ARG A 203 5.32 17.16 3.00
CA ARG A 203 6.37 16.22 3.39
C ARG A 203 6.93 16.55 4.76
N ALA A 204 7.29 17.81 5.00
CA ALA A 204 7.81 18.26 6.30
C ALA A 204 6.83 17.92 7.44
N ALA A 205 5.53 18.16 7.24
CA ALA A 205 4.52 17.81 8.23
C ALA A 205 4.41 16.29 8.47
N ILE A 206 4.50 15.46 7.43
CA ILE A 206 4.52 14.01 7.58
C ILE A 206 5.78 13.56 8.32
N GLN A 207 6.94 14.12 7.99
CA GLN A 207 8.20 13.79 8.63
C GLN A 207 8.18 14.10 10.13
N THR A 208 7.61 15.23 10.55
CA THR A 208 7.40 15.53 11.97
C THR A 208 6.54 14.47 12.66
N VAL A 209 5.45 14.01 12.01
CA VAL A 209 4.62 12.95 12.59
C VAL A 209 5.38 11.62 12.70
N LEU A 210 6.20 11.29 11.70
CA LEU A 210 7.03 10.09 11.74
C LEU A 210 8.08 10.14 12.86
N GLN A 211 8.64 11.30 13.18
CA GLN A 211 9.61 11.46 14.29
C GLN A 211 8.99 11.17 15.66
N ASP A 212 7.69 11.42 15.82
CA ASP A 212 6.93 11.16 17.05
C ASP A 212 6.30 9.75 17.09
N CYS A 213 6.55 8.93 16.07
CA CYS A 213 5.95 7.61 15.94
C CYS A 213 7.01 6.51 15.80
N GLU A 214 6.66 5.32 16.28
CA GLU A 214 7.24 4.08 15.79
C GLU A 214 6.31 3.47 14.74
N PHE A 215 6.84 2.60 13.88
CA PHE A 215 6.04 1.98 12.83
C PHE A 215 6.34 0.51 12.62
N MET A 216 5.35 -0.19 12.06
CA MET A 216 5.49 -1.54 11.52
C MET A 216 4.89 -1.60 10.11
N VAL A 217 5.61 -2.19 9.17
CA VAL A 217 5.11 -2.56 7.85
C VAL A 217 4.57 -3.99 7.92
N LEU A 218 3.26 -4.13 7.78
CA LEU A 218 2.56 -5.37 8.08
C LEU A 218 2.70 -6.38 6.92
N PRO A 219 2.92 -7.67 7.21
CA PRO A 219 3.08 -8.74 6.21
C PRO A 219 1.80 -8.96 5.41
N LEU A 220 1.94 -9.29 4.13
CA LEU A 220 0.80 -9.58 3.24
C LEU A 220 0.16 -10.92 3.56
N SER A 221 0.91 -11.89 4.11
CA SER A 221 0.38 -13.19 4.52
C SER A 221 -0.63 -13.09 5.67
N ALA A 222 -0.43 -12.16 6.61
CA ALA A 222 -1.29 -12.04 7.80
C ALA A 222 -2.18 -10.80 7.79
N ASN A 223 -1.82 -9.76 7.02
CA ASN A 223 -2.64 -8.59 6.74
C ASN A 223 -2.63 -8.30 5.23
N PRO A 224 -3.28 -9.15 4.42
CA PRO A 224 -3.36 -8.92 2.98
C PRO A 224 -4.03 -7.58 2.68
N CYS A 225 -3.53 -6.92 1.66
CA CYS A 225 -3.93 -5.57 1.30
C CYS A 225 -5.36 -5.52 0.75
N ALA A 226 -5.89 -4.31 0.59
CA ALA A 226 -7.07 -4.15 -0.25
C ALA A 226 -6.69 -4.52 -1.71
N PRO A 227 -7.55 -5.22 -2.46
CA PRO A 227 -7.27 -5.55 -3.86
C PRO A 227 -6.86 -4.30 -4.66
N ALA A 228 -5.79 -4.44 -5.43
CA ALA A 228 -5.16 -3.39 -6.22
C ALA A 228 -4.51 -2.25 -5.41
N GLN A 229 -4.31 -2.39 -4.10
CA GLN A 229 -3.60 -1.38 -3.30
C GLN A 229 -2.17 -1.20 -3.81
N GLY A 230 -1.76 0.05 -4.06
CA GLY A 230 -0.44 0.37 -4.59
C GLY A 230 -0.39 0.49 -6.12
N ALA A 231 -1.39 -0.01 -6.85
CA ALA A 231 -1.47 0.15 -8.31
C ALA A 231 -2.09 1.50 -8.71
N PHE A 232 -1.57 2.08 -9.81
CA PHE A 232 -2.25 3.16 -10.53
C PHE A 232 -3.28 2.55 -11.47
N ALA A 233 -4.35 3.29 -11.74
CA ALA A 233 -5.34 2.93 -12.75
C ALA A 233 -5.56 4.09 -13.71
N CYS A 234 -5.55 3.79 -14.99
CA CYS A 234 -5.86 4.67 -16.10
C CYS A 234 -7.24 4.30 -16.63
N GLU A 235 -8.23 5.17 -16.41
CA GLU A 235 -9.56 5.05 -17.01
C GLU A 235 -9.65 5.90 -18.28
N PHE A 236 -10.08 5.31 -19.39
CA PHE A 236 -10.22 6.00 -20.69
C PHE A 236 -11.41 5.45 -21.48
N ARG A 237 -11.88 6.18 -22.50
CA ARG A 237 -13.04 5.74 -23.30
C ARG A 237 -12.68 4.56 -24.20
N THR A 238 -13.60 3.61 -24.35
CA THR A 238 -13.44 2.42 -25.21
C THR A 238 -13.22 2.75 -26.68
N ASP A 239 -13.68 3.91 -27.15
CA ASP A 239 -13.56 4.36 -28.54
C ASP A 239 -12.33 5.24 -28.80
N ASP A 240 -11.58 5.63 -27.76
CA ASP A 240 -10.39 6.47 -27.88
C ASP A 240 -9.12 5.63 -28.06
N ALA A 241 -8.92 5.12 -29.28
CA ALA A 241 -7.76 4.29 -29.64
C ALA A 241 -6.41 4.98 -29.38
N ARG A 242 -6.38 6.32 -29.47
CA ARG A 242 -5.18 7.11 -29.21
C ARG A 242 -4.78 7.04 -27.73
N VAL A 243 -5.73 7.23 -26.82
CA VAL A 243 -5.45 7.15 -25.37
C VAL A 243 -5.15 5.70 -24.98
N ARG A 244 -5.84 4.72 -25.59
CA ARG A 244 -5.54 3.29 -25.40
C ARG A 244 -4.07 2.98 -25.68
N GLU A 245 -3.54 3.40 -26.84
CA GLU A 245 -2.13 3.20 -27.22
C GLU A 245 -1.18 3.84 -26.20
N MET A 246 -1.49 5.07 -25.74
CA MET A 246 -0.67 5.76 -24.74
C MET A 246 -0.62 5.03 -23.39
N VAL A 247 -1.73 4.44 -22.96
CA VAL A 247 -1.81 3.66 -21.71
C VAL A 247 -1.13 2.31 -21.90
N GLU A 248 -1.24 1.69 -23.08
CA GLU A 248 -0.54 0.44 -23.40
C GLU A 248 0.98 0.57 -23.27
N ASP A 249 1.55 1.67 -23.78
CA ASP A 249 2.99 1.95 -23.76
C ASP A 249 3.61 2.08 -22.35
N ILE A 250 2.77 2.31 -21.34
CA ILE A 250 3.16 2.43 -19.93
C ILE A 250 2.54 1.35 -19.03
N ASN A 251 1.76 0.43 -19.60
CA ASN A 251 1.17 -0.67 -18.88
C ASN A 251 2.29 -1.60 -18.36
N HIS A 252 2.15 -2.02 -17.12
CA HIS A 252 3.04 -3.02 -16.54
C HIS A 252 2.25 -4.33 -16.35
N ARG A 253 2.44 -5.28 -17.27
CA ARG A 253 1.66 -6.51 -17.36
C ARG A 253 1.60 -7.29 -16.04
N ILE A 254 2.74 -7.46 -15.37
CA ILE A 254 2.80 -8.13 -14.06
C ILE A 254 1.88 -7.45 -13.03
N THR A 255 1.80 -6.12 -13.05
CA THR A 255 0.89 -5.37 -12.16
C THR A 255 -0.56 -5.52 -12.60
N GLU A 256 -0.85 -5.44 -13.91
CA GLU A 256 -2.18 -5.69 -14.47
C GLU A 256 -2.72 -7.05 -14.02
N ASP A 257 -1.95 -8.11 -14.22
CA ASP A 257 -2.37 -9.48 -13.94
C ASP A 257 -2.59 -9.70 -12.44
N SER A 258 -1.68 -9.15 -11.61
CA SER A 258 -1.82 -9.19 -10.14
C SER A 258 -3.10 -8.50 -9.69
N VAL A 259 -3.36 -7.30 -10.22
CA VAL A 259 -4.56 -6.51 -9.92
C VAL A 259 -5.81 -7.23 -10.37
N TRP A 260 -5.81 -7.78 -11.59
CA TRP A 260 -6.93 -8.53 -12.14
C TRP A 260 -7.24 -9.75 -11.26
N ARG A 261 -6.23 -10.55 -10.89
CA ARG A 261 -6.37 -11.73 -10.03
C ARG A 261 -6.97 -11.37 -8.66
N GLU A 262 -6.44 -10.34 -8.01
CA GLU A 262 -6.94 -9.87 -6.70
C GLU A 262 -8.41 -9.44 -6.79
N ARG A 263 -8.77 -8.70 -7.83
CA ARG A 263 -10.12 -8.16 -8.02
C ARG A 263 -11.12 -9.24 -8.41
N GLN A 264 -10.71 -10.24 -9.21
CA GLN A 264 -11.54 -11.40 -9.54
C GLN A 264 -11.87 -12.22 -8.29
N ILE A 265 -10.89 -12.45 -7.42
CA ILE A 265 -11.12 -13.14 -6.14
C ILE A 265 -12.10 -12.34 -5.27
N LEU A 266 -11.91 -11.03 -5.11
CA LEU A 266 -12.83 -10.21 -4.33
C LEU A 266 -14.25 -10.21 -4.92
N ALA A 267 -14.39 -10.20 -6.25
CA ALA A 267 -15.68 -10.19 -6.92
C ALA A 267 -16.52 -11.44 -6.62
N GLN A 268 -15.89 -12.58 -6.30
CA GLN A 268 -16.60 -13.81 -5.89
C GLN A 268 -17.36 -13.63 -4.56
N TYR A 269 -16.96 -12.66 -3.74
CA TYR A 269 -17.56 -12.39 -2.43
C TYR A 269 -18.47 -11.16 -2.42
N GLY A 270 -18.84 -10.60 -3.59
CA GLY A 270 -19.77 -9.47 -3.71
C GLY A 270 -19.13 -8.12 -4.06
N GLY A 271 -17.80 -8.00 -4.02
CA GLY A 271 -17.05 -6.81 -4.42
C GLY A 271 -17.28 -5.56 -3.53
N GLY A 272 -16.28 -4.68 -3.46
CA GLY A 272 -16.42 -3.35 -2.84
C GLY A 272 -15.53 -3.09 -1.62
N CYS A 273 -15.37 -1.80 -1.30
CA CYS A 273 -14.43 -1.35 -0.27
C CYS A 273 -14.93 -1.52 1.18
N HIS A 274 -16.19 -1.92 1.38
CA HIS A 274 -16.79 -2.16 2.69
C HIS A 274 -16.49 -3.56 3.25
N GLN A 275 -15.99 -4.48 2.43
CA GLN A 275 -15.75 -5.85 2.86
C GLN A 275 -14.59 -5.96 3.85
N LYS A 276 -14.67 -6.98 4.71
CA LYS A 276 -13.59 -7.33 5.65
C LYS A 276 -12.49 -8.18 4.99
N ILE A 277 -12.48 -8.27 3.66
CA ILE A 277 -11.62 -9.16 2.89
C ILE A 277 -10.41 -8.42 2.33
N GLY A 278 -9.22 -8.98 2.53
CA GLY A 278 -7.98 -8.61 1.88
C GLY A 278 -7.55 -9.68 0.90
N VAL A 279 -7.00 -9.25 -0.24
CA VAL A 279 -6.39 -10.12 -1.24
C VAL A 279 -5.07 -9.51 -1.66
N ALA A 280 -4.00 -10.30 -1.60
CA ALA A 280 -2.67 -9.90 -2.05
C ALA A 280 -2.09 -11.00 -2.95
N HIS A 281 -1.90 -10.67 -4.23
CA HIS A 281 -1.25 -11.54 -5.20
C HIS A 281 0.21 -11.13 -5.39
N ILE A 282 1.11 -12.09 -5.29
CA ILE A 282 2.54 -11.87 -5.30
C ILE A 282 3.19 -12.84 -6.30
N PRO A 283 3.72 -12.33 -7.43
CA PRO A 283 4.49 -13.13 -8.37
C PRO A 283 5.88 -13.42 -7.80
N LEU A 284 6.32 -14.68 -7.92
CA LEU A 284 7.53 -15.25 -7.31
C LEU A 284 8.35 -16.06 -8.34
N GLY A 285 8.60 -15.51 -9.53
CA GLY A 285 9.52 -16.07 -10.54
C GLY A 285 9.25 -17.54 -10.92
N GLY A 286 8.23 -17.76 -11.76
CA GLY A 286 7.77 -19.10 -12.19
C GLY A 286 6.73 -19.75 -11.26
N ARG A 287 6.32 -19.03 -10.21
CA ARG A 287 5.21 -19.35 -9.32
C ARG A 287 4.59 -18.06 -8.83
N SER A 288 3.43 -18.13 -8.19
CA SER A 288 2.83 -17.01 -7.47
C SER A 288 2.19 -17.48 -6.17
N VAL A 289 2.01 -16.57 -5.24
CA VAL A 289 1.22 -16.80 -4.03
C VAL A 289 0.13 -15.75 -3.94
N THR A 290 -1.08 -16.19 -3.58
CA THR A 290 -2.20 -15.30 -3.29
C THR A 290 -2.70 -15.53 -1.88
N PHE A 291 -2.63 -14.49 -1.06
CA PHE A 291 -3.19 -14.51 0.28
C PHE A 291 -4.59 -13.92 0.27
N VAL A 292 -5.55 -14.66 0.83
CA VAL A 292 -6.95 -14.23 1.01
C VAL A 292 -7.30 -14.36 2.48
N ARG A 293 -7.61 -13.24 3.13
CA ARG A 293 -7.94 -13.23 4.56
C ARG A 293 -9.05 -12.24 4.86
N GLY A 294 -9.97 -12.62 5.74
CA GLY A 294 -11.09 -11.76 6.07
C GLY A 294 -12.30 -12.51 6.61
N GLU A 295 -13.44 -11.84 6.54
CA GLU A 295 -14.75 -12.40 6.82
C GLU A 295 -15.73 -11.94 5.73
N THR A 296 -16.51 -12.86 5.19
CA THR A 296 -17.57 -12.55 4.22
C THR A 296 -18.78 -11.92 4.92
N ASP A 297 -19.71 -11.33 4.17
CA ASP A 297 -20.95 -10.78 4.75
C ASP A 297 -21.82 -11.87 5.40
N GLY A 298 -21.68 -13.13 4.96
CA GLY A 298 -22.31 -14.29 5.58
C GLY A 298 -21.63 -14.79 6.86
N GLY A 299 -20.54 -14.14 7.30
CA GLY A 299 -19.78 -14.52 8.49
C GLY A 299 -18.76 -15.66 8.27
N GLU A 300 -18.52 -16.06 7.02
CA GLU A 300 -17.50 -17.07 6.71
C GLU A 300 -16.10 -16.46 6.88
N LYS A 301 -15.24 -17.13 7.66
CA LYS A 301 -13.86 -16.71 7.87
C LYS A 301 -12.97 -17.24 6.75
N LEU A 302 -12.23 -16.35 6.13
CA LEU A 302 -11.25 -16.65 5.10
C LEU A 302 -9.83 -16.57 5.70
N ASP A 303 -9.04 -17.61 5.50
CA ASP A 303 -7.61 -17.65 5.81
C ASP A 303 -6.92 -18.64 4.84
N GLN A 304 -6.58 -18.16 3.65
CA GLN A 304 -6.09 -18.98 2.54
C GLN A 304 -4.77 -18.45 1.98
N ALA A 305 -3.89 -19.38 1.63
CA ALA A 305 -2.69 -19.15 0.83
C ALA A 305 -2.75 -20.06 -0.41
N ILE A 306 -2.95 -19.46 -1.58
CA ILE A 306 -3.08 -20.17 -2.85
C ILE A 306 -1.75 -20.05 -3.59
N ILE A 307 -1.08 -21.18 -3.81
CA ILE A 307 0.18 -21.23 -4.57
C ILE A 307 -0.16 -21.72 -5.98
N ASP A 308 0.24 -20.93 -6.98
CA ASP A 308 0.10 -21.29 -8.39
C ASP A 308 1.49 -21.55 -8.98
N THR A 309 1.68 -22.71 -9.60
CA THR A 309 2.92 -23.14 -10.25
C THR A 309 2.86 -23.07 -11.78
N ASP A 310 1.69 -22.74 -12.34
CA ASP A 310 1.43 -22.76 -13.78
C ASP A 310 1.25 -21.33 -14.29
N THR A 311 2.24 -20.47 -14.02
CA THR A 311 2.25 -19.14 -14.61
C THR A 311 2.62 -19.27 -16.08
N ALA A 312 1.60 -19.30 -16.95
CA ALA A 312 1.70 -19.42 -18.41
C ALA A 312 2.47 -18.28 -19.11
N ASP A 313 3.05 -17.35 -18.36
CA ASP A 313 3.98 -16.34 -18.86
C ASP A 313 5.39 -16.58 -18.32
N SER A 314 6.29 -16.88 -19.26
CA SER A 314 7.72 -16.99 -19.06
C SER A 314 8.37 -15.62 -18.79
N TYR A 315 7.96 -14.92 -17.74
CA TYR A 315 8.79 -13.88 -17.10
C TYR A 315 9.86 -14.51 -16.21
N VAL A 316 10.42 -15.63 -16.69
CA VAL A 316 11.53 -16.34 -16.06
C VAL A 316 12.80 -15.61 -16.46
N THR A 317 13.18 -14.58 -15.71
CA THR A 317 14.57 -14.64 -15.25
C THR A 317 14.61 -15.82 -14.30
N LYS A 318 15.50 -16.78 -14.57
CA LYS A 318 15.76 -17.91 -13.66
C LYS A 318 15.68 -17.38 -12.23
N THR A 319 14.97 -18.06 -11.34
CA THR A 319 15.27 -17.93 -9.91
C THR A 319 16.71 -18.37 -9.76
N GLU A 320 17.63 -17.40 -9.80
CA GLU A 320 19.04 -17.64 -9.56
C GLU A 320 19.16 -18.16 -8.13
N LYS A 321 20.22 -18.94 -7.88
CA LYS A 321 20.61 -19.37 -6.52
C LYS A 321 20.69 -18.21 -5.51
N ALA A 322 20.63 -16.96 -5.98
CA ALA A 322 20.36 -15.75 -5.22
C ALA A 322 19.04 -15.73 -4.43
N SER A 323 18.17 -16.75 -4.56
CA SER A 323 16.97 -16.91 -3.73
C SER A 323 17.28 -17.40 -2.30
N ASN A 324 18.54 -17.71 -1.99
CA ASN A 324 18.99 -17.91 -0.61
C ASN A 324 18.91 -16.59 0.15
N TRP A 325 18.53 -16.66 1.43
CA TRP A 325 18.51 -15.50 2.31
C TRP A 325 19.74 -15.52 3.23
N PRO A 326 20.72 -14.61 3.05
CA PRO A 326 20.96 -13.72 1.92
C PRO A 326 21.60 -14.45 0.69
N PRO A 327 21.56 -13.86 -0.52
CA PRO A 327 22.23 -14.40 -1.71
C PRO A 327 23.73 -14.61 -1.46
N ALA A 328 24.36 -15.60 -2.12
CA ALA A 328 25.78 -15.88 -1.91
C ALA A 328 26.72 -14.77 -2.39
N ASP A 329 26.25 -13.94 -3.32
CA ASP A 329 26.90 -12.77 -3.91
C ASP A 329 26.42 -11.45 -3.29
N TRP A 330 25.47 -11.50 -2.35
CA TRP A 330 25.00 -10.32 -1.65
C TRP A 330 26.07 -9.86 -0.66
N GLN A 331 26.54 -8.64 -0.89
CA GLN A 331 27.34 -7.90 0.07
C GLN A 331 26.38 -7.05 0.88
N MET A 332 26.42 -7.26 2.20
CA MET A 332 25.70 -6.43 3.15
C MET A 332 26.12 -4.97 2.92
N PRO A 333 25.17 -4.05 2.65
CA PRO A 333 25.50 -2.62 2.57
C PRO A 333 26.24 -2.19 3.83
N ASP A 334 27.20 -1.27 3.73
CA ASP A 334 27.97 -0.80 4.89
C ASP A 334 27.07 -0.19 6.00
N SER A 335 25.84 0.19 5.67
CA SER A 335 24.85 0.69 6.62
C SER A 335 24.06 -0.41 7.34
N MET A 336 24.20 -1.68 6.97
CA MET A 336 23.48 -2.79 7.58
C MET A 336 24.44 -3.68 8.35
N SER A 337 23.94 -4.25 9.44
CA SER A 337 24.64 -5.33 10.15
C SER A 337 23.68 -6.51 10.39
N MET A 338 24.25 -7.69 10.61
CA MET A 338 23.48 -8.86 11.02
C MET A 338 23.60 -8.98 12.53
N LEU A 339 22.48 -8.91 13.25
CA LEU A 339 22.49 -9.09 14.70
C LEU A 339 22.74 -10.55 14.98
N TRP A 340 21.69 -11.36 14.98
CA TRP A 340 21.75 -12.72 15.51
C TRP A 340 21.15 -13.68 14.49
N GLU A 341 21.81 -14.83 14.31
CA GLU A 341 21.18 -16.03 13.78
C GLU A 341 20.36 -16.62 14.93
N ILE A 342 19.03 -16.54 14.87
CA ILE A 342 18.22 -17.39 15.73
C ILE A 342 18.42 -18.80 15.14
N ASP A 343 18.91 -19.72 15.99
CA ASP A 343 19.35 -21.09 15.72
C ASP A 343 18.64 -21.75 14.52
N HIS A 344 19.30 -22.65 13.79
CA HIS A 344 18.96 -23.18 12.45
C HIS A 344 17.49 -23.67 12.23
N ASP A 345 16.67 -23.74 13.28
CA ASP A 345 15.24 -24.05 13.29
C ASP A 345 14.29 -22.84 13.60
N GLN A 346 14.81 -21.63 13.85
CA GLN A 346 14.08 -20.50 14.48
C GLN A 346 14.15 -19.15 13.72
N GLY A 347 15.03 -18.98 12.73
CA GLY A 347 14.95 -17.92 11.71
C GLY A 347 15.98 -16.77 11.79
N ARG A 348 16.09 -15.97 10.72
CA ARG A 348 17.11 -14.88 10.58
C ARG A 348 16.50 -13.48 10.65
N ALA A 349 17.22 -12.52 11.25
CA ALA A 349 16.85 -11.10 11.33
C ALA A 349 18.01 -10.18 10.89
N PHE A 350 17.69 -9.06 10.24
CA PHE A 350 18.65 -8.04 9.79
C PHE A 350 18.27 -6.66 10.29
N TYR A 351 19.24 -5.74 10.35
CA TYR A 351 19.00 -4.35 10.67
C TYR A 351 19.84 -3.38 9.84
N ASP A 352 19.36 -2.14 9.76
CA ASP A 352 20.05 -0.98 9.19
C ASP A 352 20.51 -0.08 10.35
N ASP A 353 21.83 0.04 10.54
CA ASP A 353 22.48 0.97 11.47
C ASP A 353 23.84 1.45 10.93
N ARG A 354 24.07 2.75 11.00
CA ARG A 354 25.32 3.40 10.61
C ARG A 354 26.46 3.20 11.62
N ASP A 355 26.19 2.66 12.83
CA ASP A 355 27.18 2.57 13.93
C ASP A 355 27.28 1.19 14.63
N ASN A 356 26.79 0.09 14.01
CA ASN A 356 26.84 -1.28 14.56
C ASN A 356 26.31 -1.48 16.01
N SER A 357 25.50 -0.57 16.53
CA SER A 357 24.82 -0.67 17.83
C SER A 357 23.30 -0.74 17.64
N VAL A 358 22.64 -1.76 18.18
CA VAL A 358 21.16 -1.80 18.17
C VAL A 358 20.65 -0.70 19.07
N THR A 359 20.25 0.41 18.47
CA THR A 359 19.53 1.48 19.16
C THR A 359 18.04 1.35 18.85
N ARG A 360 17.20 2.16 19.52
CA ARG A 360 15.79 2.27 19.13
C ARG A 360 15.59 2.87 17.72
N GLU A 361 16.63 3.45 17.12
CA GLU A 361 16.60 4.06 15.77
C GLU A 361 16.91 3.04 14.67
N THR A 362 17.20 1.79 15.06
CA THR A 362 17.53 0.68 14.19
C THR A 362 16.27 -0.06 13.73
N TRP A 363 16.04 -0.18 12.42
CA TRP A 363 14.92 -0.97 11.90
C TRP A 363 15.29 -2.44 11.75
N ILE A 364 14.43 -3.32 12.25
CA ILE A 364 14.66 -4.77 12.19
C ILE A 364 13.68 -5.42 11.21
N ALA A 365 14.22 -6.22 10.29
CA ALA A 365 13.44 -7.04 9.36
C ALA A 365 13.71 -8.53 9.59
N THR A 366 12.66 -9.34 9.56
CA THR A 366 12.77 -10.80 9.70
C THR A 366 12.60 -11.53 8.37
N ALA A 367 13.21 -12.71 8.24
CA ALA A 367 13.07 -13.54 7.04
C ALA A 367 11.62 -14.05 6.84
N HIS A 368 10.93 -14.37 7.93
CA HIS A 368 9.59 -14.96 7.90
C HIS A 368 8.76 -14.60 9.13
N LEU A 369 7.45 -14.79 9.03
CA LEU A 369 6.49 -14.38 10.05
C LEU A 369 6.71 -15.10 11.41
N GLN A 370 7.12 -16.37 11.41
CA GLN A 370 7.41 -17.07 12.67
C GLN A 370 8.59 -16.47 13.42
N ALA A 371 9.62 -15.96 12.73
CA ALA A 371 10.76 -15.30 13.37
C ALA A 371 10.31 -13.98 14.00
N TRP A 372 9.39 -13.24 13.36
CA TRP A 372 8.76 -12.06 13.97
C TRP A 372 8.05 -12.45 15.27
N PHE A 373 7.22 -13.49 15.26
CA PHE A 373 6.51 -13.92 16.48
C PHE A 373 7.45 -14.31 17.61
N ASN A 374 8.53 -15.04 17.30
CA ASN A 374 9.55 -15.42 18.28
C ASN A 374 10.26 -14.18 18.86
N ALA A 375 10.64 -13.23 18.00
CA ALA A 375 11.24 -11.96 18.43
C ALA A 375 10.28 -11.14 19.31
N ALA A 376 9.00 -11.07 18.95
CA ALA A 376 7.99 -10.40 19.75
C ALA A 376 7.78 -11.05 21.13
N GLU A 377 7.87 -12.39 21.24
CA GLU A 377 7.89 -13.08 22.55
C GLU A 377 9.16 -12.77 23.36
N ALA A 378 10.28 -12.52 22.68
CA ALA A 378 11.54 -12.07 23.27
C ALA A 378 11.56 -10.56 23.57
N ASP A 379 10.41 -9.88 23.48
CA ASP A 379 10.27 -8.44 23.73
C ASP A 379 10.95 -7.51 22.72
N GLU A 380 11.25 -8.01 21.52
CA GLU A 380 11.88 -7.25 20.44
C GLU A 380 10.87 -6.54 19.54
N TRP A 381 11.21 -5.31 19.13
CA TRP A 381 10.45 -4.56 18.14
C TRP A 381 10.93 -4.89 16.73
N ILE A 382 10.04 -5.46 15.91
CA ILE A 382 10.33 -5.76 14.51
C ILE A 382 9.55 -4.81 13.62
N THR A 383 10.26 -4.17 12.69
CA THR A 383 9.71 -3.18 11.76
C THR A 383 9.04 -3.85 10.57
N ALA A 384 9.60 -4.95 10.07
CA ALA A 384 9.16 -5.57 8.83
C ALA A 384 9.48 -7.08 8.73
N THR A 385 8.95 -7.72 7.69
CA THR A 385 9.34 -9.08 7.30
C THR A 385 9.33 -9.25 5.79
N ALA A 386 10.17 -10.16 5.31
CA ALA A 386 10.15 -10.65 3.93
C ALA A 386 9.08 -11.72 3.69
N ASP A 387 8.38 -12.18 4.73
CA ASP A 387 7.24 -13.09 4.61
C ASP A 387 7.60 -14.44 3.95
N SER A 388 8.83 -14.92 4.15
CA SER A 388 9.41 -16.09 3.48
C SER A 388 9.54 -15.95 1.95
N MET A 389 9.41 -14.74 1.41
CA MET A 389 9.46 -14.50 -0.04
C MET A 389 10.84 -14.11 -0.56
N GLY A 390 11.83 -13.96 0.33
CA GLY A 390 13.20 -13.59 -0.01
C GLY A 390 13.49 -12.09 0.10
N TRP A 391 14.76 -11.71 -0.04
CA TRP A 391 15.27 -10.36 0.25
C TRP A 391 14.59 -9.26 -0.55
N ALA A 392 14.30 -9.51 -1.82
CA ALA A 392 13.59 -8.56 -2.68
C ALA A 392 12.18 -8.19 -2.17
N HIS A 393 11.63 -8.94 -1.20
CA HIS A 393 10.32 -8.68 -0.61
C HIS A 393 10.40 -8.00 0.77
N VAL A 394 11.58 -7.70 1.30
CA VAL A 394 11.70 -6.76 2.43
C VAL A 394 11.19 -5.39 1.97
N PRO A 395 10.32 -4.70 2.74
CA PRO A 395 9.89 -3.37 2.36
C PRO A 395 11.06 -2.40 2.35
N ASP A 396 11.13 -1.58 1.31
CA ASP A 396 12.00 -0.40 1.33
C ASP A 396 11.50 0.58 2.38
N LEU A 397 12.33 0.86 3.37
CA LEU A 397 12.02 1.75 4.49
C LEU A 397 12.67 3.13 4.32
N SER A 398 13.49 3.36 3.28
CA SER A 398 14.31 4.56 3.12
C SER A 398 13.53 5.88 3.23
N LEU A 399 12.32 5.93 2.67
CA LEU A 399 11.46 7.11 2.73
C LEU A 399 10.83 7.36 4.11
N LEU A 400 10.88 6.38 5.01
CA LEU A 400 10.35 6.47 6.37
C LEU A 400 11.45 6.86 7.39
N ALA A 401 12.71 6.95 6.97
CA ALA A 401 13.82 7.46 7.79
C ALA A 401 13.65 8.97 7.93
N VAL A 402 13.46 9.44 9.17
CA VAL A 402 13.22 10.85 9.49
C VAL A 402 14.01 11.32 10.69
#